data_AF-A0A4R8CFT9-F1
#
_entry.id   AF-A0A4R8CFT9-F1
#
_cell.length_a   1.000
_cell.length_b   1.000
_cell.length_c   1.000
_cell.angle_alpha   90.00
_cell.angle_beta   90.00
_cell.angle_gamma   90.00
#
_symmetry.space_group_name_H-M   'P 1'
#
loop_
_entity.id
_entity.type
_entity.pdbx_description
1 polymer ?
#
loop_
_entity_poly.entity_id
_entity_poly.type
_entity_poly.pdbx_seq_one_letter_code
_entity_poly.pdbx_strand_id
1 'polypeptide(L)'
;MGTEQVAAAQPLLIGVLLLWSSYGKFKNPQQADRTALPRLVGDSRAKSAYLAVAALEALIALGLLAPPFTAIEAVAAAALGLGFTGFLIYSKIVVPEASCGCAGKSAKPVGYRAIARALLLLATAVLATTATGGWWSAGLALVVLVAEAAVFVMLSAELDRYWLLPIRRFRTRLSHPYAGTASSTPPLAATQRRVLLSPAYRAVDGMLRSDIHDYWDDEDWRYLSYIARYDGRRATAVFAVPHQDSTPESVRVAVVDETSGLTLYRPTVLATA
;
A
#
# COMPACT_ATOMS: atom_id res chain seq x y z
N MET A 1 -35.94 -7.44 15.74
CA MET A 1 -35.66 -8.06 14.44
C MET A 1 -35.64 -9.57 14.65
N GLY A 2 -36.42 -10.34 13.91
CA GLY A 2 -36.47 -11.79 14.11
C GLY A 2 -35.20 -12.47 13.60
N THR A 3 -34.75 -13.52 14.27
CA THR A 3 -33.63 -14.37 13.81
C THR A 3 -33.89 -14.93 12.41
N GLU A 4 -35.15 -15.24 12.09
CA GLU A 4 -35.61 -15.66 10.76
C GLU A 4 -35.35 -14.60 9.68
N GLN A 5 -35.60 -13.31 9.96
CA GLN A 5 -35.39 -12.24 8.98
C GLN A 5 -33.91 -12.07 8.65
N VAL A 6 -33.03 -12.21 9.65
CA VAL A 6 -31.57 -12.22 9.46
C VAL A 6 -31.16 -13.40 8.60
N ALA A 7 -31.63 -14.60 8.95
CA ALA A 7 -31.31 -15.83 8.22
C ALA A 7 -31.77 -15.77 6.75
N ALA A 8 -32.97 -15.25 6.49
CA ALA A 8 -33.51 -15.07 5.15
C ALA A 8 -32.69 -14.10 4.29
N ALA A 9 -32.03 -13.10 4.90
CA ALA A 9 -31.19 -12.15 4.18
C ALA A 9 -29.85 -12.75 3.71
N GLN A 10 -29.30 -13.72 4.45
CA GLN A 10 -27.95 -14.27 4.23
C GLN A 10 -27.70 -14.82 2.82
N PRO A 11 -28.61 -15.57 2.18
CA PRO A 11 -28.45 -16.05 0.80
C PRO A 11 -28.08 -14.96 -0.21
N LEU A 12 -28.59 -13.74 -0.03
CA LEU A 12 -28.29 -12.62 -0.93
C LEU A 12 -26.83 -12.20 -0.83
N LEU A 13 -26.32 -12.02 0.40
CA LEU A 13 -24.92 -11.66 0.62
C LEU A 13 -23.98 -12.76 0.10
N ILE A 14 -24.25 -14.01 0.46
CA ILE A 14 -23.43 -15.16 0.07
C ILE A 14 -23.45 -15.34 -1.44
N GLY A 15 -24.64 -15.30 -2.07
CA GLY A 15 -24.80 -15.45 -3.51
C GLY A 15 -24.05 -14.38 -4.30
N VAL A 16 -24.17 -13.11 -3.89
CA VAL A 16 -23.43 -12.01 -4.54
C VAL A 16 -21.91 -12.20 -4.41
N LEU A 17 -21.43 -12.61 -3.24
CA LEU A 17 -19.99 -12.81 -3.01
C LEU A 17 -19.43 -14.02 -3.75
N LEU A 18 -20.19 -15.12 -3.84
CA LEU A 18 -19.82 -16.29 -4.62
C LEU A 18 -19.81 -15.99 -6.12
N LEU A 19 -20.78 -15.24 -6.64
CA LEU A 19 -20.77 -14.76 -8.03
C LEU A 19 -19.54 -13.91 -8.32
N TRP A 20 -19.23 -12.96 -7.43
CA TRP A 20 -18.06 -12.10 -7.56
C TRP A 20 -16.76 -12.91 -7.58
N SER A 21 -16.62 -13.86 -6.66
CA SER A 21 -15.47 -14.78 -6.58
C SER A 21 -15.34 -15.60 -7.87
N SER A 22 -16.43 -16.27 -8.28
CA SER A 22 -16.47 -17.11 -9.47
C SER A 22 -16.10 -16.32 -10.74
N TYR A 23 -16.66 -15.12 -10.92
CA TYR A 23 -16.30 -14.23 -12.03
C TYR A 23 -14.80 -13.93 -12.06
N GLY A 24 -14.19 -13.68 -10.90
CA GLY A 24 -12.75 -13.49 -10.77
C GLY A 24 -11.94 -14.69 -11.24
N LYS A 25 -12.35 -15.91 -10.84
CA LYS A 25 -11.71 -17.17 -11.23
C LYS A 25 -11.81 -17.45 -12.73
N PHE A 26 -12.99 -17.25 -13.32
CA PHE A 26 -13.18 -17.40 -14.77
C PHE A 26 -12.37 -16.40 -15.59
N LYS A 27 -12.25 -15.16 -15.10
CA LYS A 27 -11.52 -14.10 -15.80
C LYS A 27 -10.00 -14.32 -15.83
N ASN A 28 -9.42 -14.91 -14.79
CA ASN A 28 -7.97 -15.13 -14.68
C ASN A 28 -7.65 -16.56 -14.21
N PRO A 29 -7.85 -17.58 -15.05
CA PRO A 29 -7.65 -18.97 -14.64
C PRO A 29 -6.18 -19.31 -14.35
N GLN A 30 -5.21 -18.54 -14.86
CA GLN A 30 -3.78 -18.69 -14.53
C GLN A 30 -3.48 -18.37 -13.06
N GLN A 31 -4.43 -17.79 -12.32
CA GLN A 31 -4.28 -17.53 -10.89
C GLN A 31 -4.18 -18.83 -10.08
N ALA A 32 -4.63 -19.96 -10.63
CA ALA A 32 -4.52 -21.29 -10.01
C ALA A 32 -3.07 -21.61 -9.57
N ASP A 33 -2.08 -21.23 -10.37
CA ASP A 33 -0.65 -21.52 -10.13
C ASP A 33 -0.10 -20.81 -8.89
N ARG A 34 -0.78 -19.76 -8.43
CA ARG A 34 -0.42 -18.98 -7.24
C ARG A 34 -1.19 -19.40 -5.99
N THR A 35 -1.97 -20.46 -6.06
CA THR A 35 -2.70 -21.03 -4.91
C THR A 35 -1.99 -22.27 -4.40
N ALA A 36 -2.52 -22.91 -3.36
CA ALA A 36 -2.03 -24.23 -2.94
C ALA A 36 -2.58 -25.40 -3.81
N LEU A 37 -3.47 -25.13 -4.79
CA LEU A 37 -4.04 -26.19 -5.64
C LEU A 37 -2.99 -27.04 -6.37
N PRO A 38 -1.92 -26.49 -6.99
CA PRO A 38 -0.94 -27.30 -7.68
C PRO A 38 -0.29 -28.36 -6.79
N ARG A 39 -0.15 -28.08 -5.49
CA ARG A 39 0.39 -29.03 -4.51
C ARG A 39 -0.62 -30.10 -4.07
N LEU A 40 -1.91 -29.80 -4.14
CA LEU A 40 -3.00 -30.73 -3.76
C LEU A 40 -3.39 -31.67 -4.91
N VAL A 41 -3.54 -31.13 -6.13
CA VAL A 41 -4.08 -31.88 -7.27
C VAL A 41 -3.07 -32.10 -8.40
N GLY A 42 -1.87 -31.52 -8.30
CA GLY A 42 -0.84 -31.51 -9.34
C GLY A 42 -0.95 -30.31 -10.27
N ASP A 43 0.19 -29.87 -10.83
CA ASP A 43 0.29 -28.69 -11.70
C ASP A 43 -0.63 -28.77 -12.92
N SER A 44 -0.72 -29.94 -13.56
CA SER A 44 -1.54 -30.16 -14.76
C SER A 44 -3.04 -30.09 -14.48
N ARG A 45 -3.48 -30.34 -13.24
CA ARG A 45 -4.90 -30.35 -12.86
C ARG A 45 -5.33 -29.09 -12.10
N ALA A 46 -4.39 -28.28 -11.62
CA ALA A 46 -4.66 -27.10 -10.80
C ALA A 46 -5.64 -26.13 -11.48
N LYS A 47 -5.40 -25.82 -12.75
CA LYS A 47 -6.28 -24.93 -13.54
C LYS A 47 -7.68 -25.51 -13.70
N SER A 48 -7.81 -26.79 -14.02
CA SER A 48 -9.11 -27.46 -14.20
C SER A 48 -9.87 -27.54 -12.88
N ALA A 49 -9.21 -27.87 -11.78
CA ALA A 49 -9.81 -27.86 -10.45
C ALA A 49 -10.27 -26.45 -10.04
N TYR A 50 -9.46 -25.42 -10.33
CA TYR A 50 -9.80 -24.02 -10.06
C TYR A 50 -11.05 -23.57 -10.83
N LEU A 51 -11.18 -23.96 -12.10
CA LEU A 51 -12.37 -23.70 -12.91
C LEU A 51 -13.58 -24.53 -12.48
N ALA A 52 -13.39 -25.77 -12.05
CA ALA A 52 -14.47 -26.59 -11.50
C ALA A 52 -15.05 -25.97 -10.22
N VAL A 53 -14.18 -25.47 -9.33
CA VAL A 53 -14.60 -24.71 -8.14
C VAL A 53 -15.32 -23.42 -8.55
N ALA A 54 -14.83 -22.70 -9.57
CA ALA A 54 -15.51 -21.51 -10.08
C ALA A 54 -16.93 -21.81 -10.59
N ALA A 55 -17.10 -22.92 -11.33
CA ALA A 55 -18.40 -23.36 -11.82
C ALA A 55 -19.32 -23.76 -10.66
N LEU A 56 -18.81 -24.50 -9.67
CA LEU A 56 -19.56 -24.87 -8.48
C LEU A 56 -20.02 -23.64 -7.68
N GLU A 57 -19.13 -22.66 -7.49
CA GLU A 57 -19.44 -21.38 -6.86
C GLU A 57 -20.56 -20.64 -7.60
N ALA A 58 -20.50 -20.57 -8.93
CA ALA A 58 -21.53 -19.93 -9.73
C ALA A 58 -22.89 -20.64 -9.63
N LEU A 59 -22.89 -21.98 -9.68
CA LEU A 59 -24.13 -22.76 -9.58
C LEU A 59 -24.80 -22.57 -8.22
N ILE A 60 -24.04 -22.66 -7.13
CA ILE A 60 -24.54 -22.41 -5.77
C ILE A 60 -25.06 -20.98 -5.67
N ALA A 61 -24.31 -20.01 -6.19
CA ALA A 61 -24.69 -18.60 -6.13
C ALA A 61 -25.99 -18.30 -6.89
N LEU A 62 -26.14 -18.85 -8.09
CA LEU A 62 -27.36 -18.72 -8.87
C LEU A 62 -28.55 -19.38 -8.16
N GLY A 63 -28.36 -20.55 -7.56
CA GLY A 63 -29.39 -21.21 -6.76
C GLY A 63 -29.80 -20.42 -5.51
N LEU A 64 -28.84 -19.77 -4.82
CA LEU A 64 -29.12 -18.90 -3.68
C LEU A 64 -29.89 -17.63 -4.05
N LEU A 65 -29.71 -17.12 -5.27
CA LEU A 65 -30.31 -15.86 -5.73
C LEU A 65 -31.63 -16.06 -6.48
N ALA A 66 -31.82 -17.20 -7.13
CA ALA A 66 -32.99 -17.51 -7.93
C ALA A 66 -34.07 -18.25 -7.11
N PRO A 67 -35.36 -17.88 -7.25
CA PRO A 67 -36.45 -18.69 -6.72
C PRO A 67 -36.68 -19.96 -7.58
N PRO A 68 -37.12 -21.09 -6.97
CA PRO A 68 -37.37 -21.30 -5.55
C PRO A 68 -36.09 -21.58 -4.77
N PHE A 69 -35.88 -20.85 -3.67
CA PHE A 69 -34.80 -21.12 -2.73
C PHE A 69 -35.10 -22.40 -1.94
N THR A 70 -34.14 -23.32 -1.85
CA THR A 70 -34.24 -24.49 -0.98
C THR A 70 -33.14 -24.49 0.08
N ALA A 71 -33.32 -25.28 1.15
CA ALA A 71 -32.28 -25.43 2.16
C ALA A 71 -31.00 -26.08 1.59
N ILE A 72 -31.10 -26.78 0.45
CA ILE A 72 -29.99 -27.50 -0.17
C ILE A 72 -28.91 -26.52 -0.64
N GLU A 73 -29.28 -25.38 -1.24
CA GLU A 73 -28.29 -24.40 -1.69
C GLU A 73 -27.53 -23.78 -0.51
N ALA A 74 -28.21 -23.50 0.60
CA ALA A 74 -27.58 -23.00 1.82
C ALA A 74 -26.61 -24.03 2.44
N VAL A 75 -27.00 -25.31 2.47
CA VAL A 75 -26.12 -26.40 2.92
C VAL A 75 -24.92 -26.55 2.00
N ALA A 76 -25.10 -26.48 0.68
CA ALA A 76 -24.02 -26.53 -0.28
C ALA A 76 -23.04 -25.35 -0.10
N ALA A 77 -23.56 -24.15 0.14
CA ALA A 77 -22.75 -22.97 0.44
C ALA A 77 -21.97 -23.12 1.75
N ALA A 78 -22.58 -23.66 2.80
CA ALA A 78 -21.91 -23.93 4.07
C ALA A 78 -20.80 -24.99 3.91
N ALA A 79 -21.07 -26.08 3.17
CA ALA A 79 -20.08 -27.12 2.88
C ALA A 79 -18.90 -26.56 2.08
N LEU A 80 -19.18 -25.75 1.06
CA LEU A 80 -18.16 -25.05 0.28
C LEU A 80 -17.33 -24.10 1.16
N GLY A 81 -17.98 -23.30 2.01
CA GLY A 81 -17.33 -22.38 2.94
C GLY A 81 -16.43 -23.09 3.94
N LEU A 82 -16.84 -24.26 4.43
CA LEU A 82 -16.05 -25.10 5.31
C LEU A 82 -14.81 -25.65 4.59
N GLY A 83 -15.00 -26.23 3.40
CA GLY A 83 -13.91 -26.72 2.58
C GLY A 83 -12.91 -25.62 2.21
N PHE A 84 -13.41 -24.43 1.85
CA PHE A 84 -12.58 -23.28 1.52
C PHE A 84 -11.80 -22.75 2.73
N THR A 85 -12.42 -22.69 3.91
CA THR A 85 -11.74 -22.31 5.15
C THR A 85 -10.63 -23.30 5.50
N GLY A 86 -10.92 -24.60 5.41
CA GLY A 86 -9.92 -25.66 5.57
C GLY A 86 -8.77 -25.53 4.56
N PHE A 87 -9.08 -25.24 3.30
CA PHE A 87 -8.09 -24.98 2.26
C PHE A 87 -7.20 -23.78 2.58
N LEU A 88 -7.74 -22.68 3.12
CA LEU A 88 -6.94 -21.52 3.53
C LEU A 88 -6.03 -21.82 4.72
N ILE A 89 -6.52 -22.56 5.70
CA ILE A 89 -5.71 -23.01 6.85
C ILE A 89 -4.59 -23.92 6.38
N TYR A 90 -4.91 -24.91 5.52
CA TYR A 90 -3.92 -25.78 4.89
C TYR A 90 -2.88 -24.97 4.11
N SER A 91 -3.32 -24.03 3.27
CA SER A 91 -2.44 -23.18 2.48
C SER A 91 -1.50 -22.39 3.39
N LYS A 92 -2.01 -21.84 4.49
CA LYS A 92 -1.22 -21.07 5.46
C LYS A 92 -0.09 -21.89 6.09
N ILE A 93 -0.32 -23.19 6.31
CA ILE A 93 0.62 -24.10 6.98
C ILE A 93 1.60 -24.73 5.98
N VAL A 94 1.11 -25.18 4.82
CA VAL A 94 1.88 -26.02 3.88
C VAL A 94 2.54 -25.21 2.77
N VAL A 95 1.90 -24.14 2.31
CA VAL A 95 2.42 -23.26 1.25
C VAL A 95 2.18 -21.80 1.65
N PRO A 96 2.94 -21.25 2.63
CA PRO A 96 2.64 -19.95 3.23
C PRO A 96 2.59 -18.80 2.23
N GLU A 97 3.32 -18.90 1.12
CA GLU A 97 3.34 -17.93 0.00
C GLU A 97 2.15 -18.05 -0.95
N ALA A 98 1.32 -19.09 -0.81
CA ALA A 98 0.12 -19.24 -1.62
C ALA A 98 -0.87 -18.10 -1.33
N SER A 99 -1.56 -17.68 -2.39
CA SER A 99 -2.65 -16.72 -2.32
C SER A 99 -4.00 -17.40 -2.06
N CYS A 100 -4.97 -16.63 -1.56
CA CYS A 100 -6.31 -17.15 -1.25
C CYS A 100 -7.15 -17.53 -2.48
N GLY A 101 -6.79 -17.06 -3.68
CA GLY A 101 -7.48 -17.39 -4.93
C GLY A 101 -8.93 -16.92 -5.07
N CYS A 102 -9.45 -16.07 -4.17
CA CYS A 102 -10.85 -15.65 -4.17
C CYS A 102 -11.19 -14.58 -5.22
N ALA A 103 -10.53 -13.42 -5.20
CA ALA A 103 -11.05 -12.26 -5.92
C ALA A 103 -9.99 -11.16 -6.14
N GLY A 104 -8.92 -11.43 -6.86
CA GLY A 104 -8.08 -10.31 -7.33
C GLY A 104 -6.68 -10.64 -7.78
N LYS A 105 -6.09 -9.69 -8.51
CA LYS A 105 -4.72 -9.76 -9.04
C LYS A 105 -3.61 -9.71 -7.98
N SER A 106 -3.98 -9.58 -6.70
CA SER A 106 -3.02 -9.41 -5.61
C SER A 106 -2.44 -10.76 -5.21
N ALA A 107 -1.17 -11.00 -5.56
CA ALA A 107 -0.40 -12.19 -5.17
C ALA A 107 0.04 -12.15 -3.69
N LYS A 108 -0.84 -11.70 -2.79
CA LYS A 108 -0.51 -11.63 -1.36
C LYS A 108 -0.69 -13.01 -0.73
N PRO A 109 0.25 -13.44 0.12
CA PRO A 109 0.11 -14.62 0.97
C PRO A 109 -1.21 -14.64 1.75
N VAL A 110 -1.72 -15.83 2.03
CA VAL A 110 -2.88 -16.00 2.93
C VAL A 110 -2.53 -15.42 4.31
N GLY A 111 -3.31 -14.43 4.75
CA GLY A 111 -3.21 -13.82 6.07
C GLY A 111 -4.40 -14.17 6.97
N TYR A 112 -4.30 -13.86 8.27
CA TYR A 112 -5.39 -14.09 9.23
C TYR A 112 -6.71 -13.42 8.83
N ARG A 113 -6.65 -12.26 8.15
CA ARG A 113 -7.84 -11.57 7.63
C ARG A 113 -8.60 -12.40 6.58
N ALA A 114 -7.88 -13.13 5.72
CA ALA A 114 -8.51 -13.99 4.71
C ALA A 114 -9.22 -15.19 5.37
N ILE A 115 -8.64 -15.75 6.43
CA ILE A 115 -9.25 -16.82 7.23
C ILE A 115 -10.47 -16.29 7.98
N ALA A 116 -10.36 -15.14 8.64
CA ALA A 116 -11.49 -14.50 9.34
C ALA A 116 -12.64 -14.19 8.38
N ARG A 117 -12.34 -13.71 7.17
CA ARG A 117 -13.34 -13.50 6.10
C ARG A 117 -14.04 -14.79 5.70
N ALA A 118 -13.30 -15.89 5.55
CA ALA A 118 -13.87 -17.19 5.21
C ALA A 118 -14.72 -17.77 6.35
N LEU A 119 -14.29 -17.62 7.60
CA LEU A 119 -15.07 -18.00 8.78
C LEU A 119 -16.36 -17.19 8.92
N LEU A 120 -16.31 -15.89 8.63
CA LEU A 120 -17.50 -15.04 8.59
C LEU A 120 -18.48 -15.55 7.52
N LEU A 121 -18.01 -15.83 6.31
CA LEU A 121 -18.86 -16.38 5.25
C LEU A 121 -19.45 -17.75 5.62
N LEU A 122 -18.66 -18.60 6.26
CA LEU A 122 -19.13 -19.88 6.78
C LEU A 122 -20.23 -19.69 7.82
N ALA A 123 -20.05 -18.78 8.79
CA ALA A 123 -21.05 -18.49 9.80
C ALA A 123 -22.35 -17.98 9.17
N THR A 124 -22.28 -17.05 8.21
CA THR A 124 -23.46 -16.57 7.48
C THR A 124 -24.15 -17.68 6.69
N ALA A 125 -23.39 -18.60 6.09
CA ALA A 125 -23.95 -19.74 5.34
C ALA A 125 -24.62 -20.75 6.27
N VAL A 126 -24.04 -21.02 7.46
CA VAL A 126 -24.67 -21.86 8.48
C VAL A 126 -25.98 -21.23 8.96
N LEU A 127 -25.99 -19.91 9.22
CA LEU A 127 -27.22 -19.20 9.59
C LEU A 127 -28.30 -19.30 8.50
N ALA A 128 -27.92 -19.18 7.22
CA ALA A 128 -28.84 -19.31 6.10
C ALA A 128 -29.56 -20.67 6.05
N THR A 129 -28.97 -21.74 6.60
CA THR A 129 -29.63 -23.07 6.63
C THR A 129 -30.86 -23.13 7.53
N THR A 130 -31.01 -22.16 8.44
CA THR A 130 -32.17 -22.02 9.34
C THR A 130 -33.30 -21.18 8.74
N ALA A 131 -33.10 -20.60 7.55
CA ALA A 131 -34.10 -19.76 6.89
C ALA A 131 -35.22 -20.59 6.28
N THR A 132 -36.46 -20.23 6.61
CA THR A 132 -37.70 -20.81 6.08
C THR A 132 -38.26 -20.02 4.89
N GLY A 133 -37.73 -18.83 4.61
CA GLY A 133 -38.13 -17.96 3.51
C GLY A 133 -36.93 -17.38 2.75
N GLY A 134 -37.18 -16.89 1.53
CA GLY A 134 -36.16 -16.26 0.70
C GLY A 134 -35.88 -14.81 1.10
N TRP A 135 -34.80 -14.25 0.55
CA TRP A 135 -34.29 -12.91 0.90
C TRP A 135 -35.27 -11.75 0.70
N TRP A 136 -36.30 -11.93 -0.12
CA TRP A 136 -37.37 -10.94 -0.30
C TRP A 136 -38.22 -10.71 0.97
N SER A 137 -38.19 -11.61 1.95
CA SER A 137 -38.89 -11.45 3.24
C SER A 137 -38.03 -10.77 4.33
N ALA A 138 -36.77 -10.41 4.02
CA ALA A 138 -35.80 -9.92 5.00
C ALA A 138 -36.20 -8.60 5.68
N GLY A 139 -36.98 -7.73 5.01
CA GLY A 139 -37.44 -6.46 5.58
C GLY A 139 -36.29 -5.59 6.13
N LEU A 140 -36.37 -5.20 7.40
CA LEU A 140 -35.34 -4.39 8.06
C LEU A 140 -34.01 -5.12 8.28
N ALA A 141 -33.96 -6.45 8.11
CA ALA A 141 -32.71 -7.22 8.21
C ALA A 141 -31.68 -6.88 7.13
N LEU A 142 -32.09 -6.18 6.07
CA LEU A 142 -31.18 -5.58 5.10
C LEU A 142 -30.14 -4.65 5.75
N VAL A 143 -30.47 -3.99 6.86
CA VAL A 143 -29.50 -3.13 7.58
C VAL A 143 -28.35 -3.96 8.17
N VAL A 144 -28.65 -5.14 8.71
CA VAL A 144 -27.63 -6.07 9.21
C VAL A 144 -26.78 -6.58 8.06
N LEU A 145 -27.39 -6.85 6.90
CA LEU A 145 -26.67 -7.27 5.70
C LEU A 145 -25.69 -6.18 5.20
N VAL A 146 -26.05 -4.90 5.29
CA VAL A 146 -25.12 -3.78 5.00
C VAL A 146 -23.96 -3.77 5.98
N ALA A 147 -24.23 -3.96 7.28
CA ALA A 147 -23.18 -4.03 8.29
C ALA A 147 -22.24 -5.23 8.06
N GLU A 148 -22.77 -6.42 7.76
CA GLU A 148 -22.00 -7.61 7.43
C GLU A 148 -21.17 -7.43 6.15
N ALA A 149 -21.75 -6.82 5.12
CA ALA A 149 -21.03 -6.46 3.90
C ALA A 149 -19.87 -5.50 4.21
N ALA A 150 -20.07 -4.50 5.09
CA ALA A 150 -19.02 -3.59 5.50
C ALA A 150 -17.88 -4.31 6.25
N VAL A 151 -18.22 -5.24 7.16
CA VAL A 151 -17.23 -6.08 7.85
C VAL A 151 -16.47 -6.96 6.85
N PHE A 152 -17.16 -7.55 5.89
CA PHE A 152 -16.54 -8.34 4.82
C PHE A 152 -15.55 -7.51 3.99
N VAL A 153 -15.94 -6.29 3.59
CA VAL A 153 -15.08 -5.35 2.87
C VAL A 153 -13.84 -5.00 3.71
N MET A 154 -14.01 -4.75 5.00
CA MET A 154 -12.92 -4.41 5.92
C MET A 154 -11.94 -5.58 6.13
N LEU A 155 -12.42 -6.81 6.12
CA LEU A 155 -11.59 -8.02 6.18
C LEU A 155 -10.93 -8.36 4.83
N SER A 156 -11.47 -7.85 3.72
CA SER A 156 -10.96 -8.13 2.37
C SER A 156 -9.79 -7.22 2.00
N ALA A 157 -8.56 -7.73 2.16
CA ALA A 157 -7.34 -7.02 1.79
C ALA A 157 -7.25 -6.63 0.30
N GLU A 158 -8.04 -7.28 -0.56
CA GLU A 158 -8.17 -6.94 -1.99
C GLU A 158 -8.92 -5.61 -2.18
N LEU A 159 -9.82 -5.27 -1.26
CA LEU A 159 -10.62 -4.05 -1.31
C LEU A 159 -9.95 -2.86 -0.62
N ASP A 160 -8.87 -3.08 0.15
CA ASP A 160 -8.08 -2.02 0.79
C ASP A 160 -7.76 -0.86 -0.17
N ARG A 161 -7.46 -1.15 -1.44
CA ARG A 161 -7.18 -0.11 -2.44
C ARG A 161 -8.38 0.82 -2.67
N TYR A 162 -9.60 0.30 -2.61
CA TYR A 162 -10.82 1.05 -2.90
C TYR A 162 -11.34 1.84 -1.70
N TRP A 163 -11.10 1.39 -0.46
CA TRP A 163 -11.60 2.09 0.73
C TRP A 163 -10.50 2.75 1.58
N LEU A 164 -9.34 2.11 1.79
CA LEU A 164 -8.26 2.71 2.59
C LEU A 164 -7.52 3.83 1.85
N LEU A 165 -7.33 3.73 0.53
CA LEU A 165 -6.67 4.82 -0.21
C LEU A 165 -7.45 6.14 -0.17
N PRO A 166 -8.77 6.18 -0.45
CA PRO A 166 -9.51 7.44 -0.32
C PRO A 166 -9.52 7.95 1.12
N ILE A 167 -9.65 7.08 2.13
CA ILE A 167 -9.56 7.50 3.55
C ILE A 167 -8.18 8.08 3.86
N ARG A 168 -7.09 7.44 3.43
CA ARG A 168 -5.73 7.95 3.63
C ARG A 168 -5.53 9.28 2.91
N ARG A 169 -6.02 9.42 1.67
CA ARG A 169 -5.96 10.68 0.91
C ARG A 169 -6.75 11.80 1.59
N PHE A 170 -7.94 11.48 2.09
CA PHE A 170 -8.76 12.41 2.84
C PHE A 170 -8.06 12.83 4.14
N ARG A 171 -7.50 11.86 4.88
CA ARG A 171 -6.71 12.13 6.08
C ARG A 171 -5.51 13.02 5.77
N THR A 172 -4.75 12.77 4.70
CA THR A 172 -3.63 13.64 4.30
C THR A 172 -4.07 15.04 3.84
N ARG A 173 -5.32 15.22 3.39
CA ARG A 173 -5.87 16.55 3.09
C ARG A 173 -6.25 17.30 4.36
N LEU A 174 -6.70 16.59 5.39
CA LEU A 174 -7.06 17.16 6.70
C LEU A 174 -5.84 17.40 7.59
N SER A 175 -4.88 16.48 7.56
CA SER A 175 -3.61 16.57 8.30
C SER A 175 -2.50 16.81 7.29
N HIS A 176 -2.02 18.05 7.16
CA HIS A 176 -0.82 18.33 6.38
C HIS A 176 0.34 17.61 7.08
N PRO A 177 1.04 16.66 6.43
CA PRO A 177 2.09 15.87 7.09
C PRO A 177 3.29 16.68 7.60
N TYR A 178 3.33 17.99 7.30
CA TYR A 178 4.33 18.96 7.76
C TYR A 178 3.73 20.09 8.62
N ALA A 179 2.45 20.02 8.98
CA ALA A 179 1.86 20.98 9.91
C ALA A 179 2.55 20.83 11.27
N GLY A 180 3.40 21.81 11.63
CA GLY A 180 4.16 21.82 12.88
C GLY A 180 5.66 21.51 12.75
N THR A 181 6.16 21.11 11.58
CA THR A 181 7.61 20.90 11.34
C THR A 181 8.24 22.00 10.48
N ALA A 182 7.51 23.08 10.20
CA ALA A 182 8.04 24.24 9.51
C ALA A 182 8.99 24.99 10.46
N SER A 183 10.26 24.59 10.48
CA SER A 183 11.33 25.43 11.03
C SER A 183 11.59 26.56 10.04
N SER A 184 11.76 27.78 10.55
CA SER A 184 12.21 28.93 9.76
C SER A 184 13.62 28.70 9.16
N THR A 185 14.38 27.76 9.72
CA THR A 185 15.70 27.35 9.22
C THR A 185 15.55 26.41 8.03
N PRO A 186 16.11 26.74 6.85
CA PRO A 186 16.10 25.85 5.70
C PRO A 186 16.91 24.58 6.00
N PRO A 187 16.45 23.39 5.57
CA PRO A 187 17.17 22.14 5.81
C PRO A 187 18.51 22.12 5.05
N LEU A 188 19.52 21.46 5.62
CA LEU A 188 20.88 21.38 5.04
C LEU A 188 20.88 20.94 3.57
N ALA A 189 20.01 19.98 3.21
CA ALA A 189 19.86 19.51 1.83
C ALA A 189 19.44 20.63 0.85
N ALA A 190 18.61 21.58 1.29
CA ALA A 190 18.23 22.74 0.49
C ALA A 190 19.42 23.70 0.34
N THR A 191 20.22 23.90 1.40
CA THR A 191 21.45 24.70 1.34
C THR A 191 22.47 24.08 0.37
N GLN A 192 22.73 22.77 0.47
CA GLN A 192 23.64 22.06 -0.43
C GLN A 192 23.21 22.21 -1.89
N ARG A 193 21.90 22.07 -2.17
CA ARG A 193 21.39 22.25 -3.53
C ARG A 193 21.62 23.66 -4.06
N ARG A 194 21.50 24.71 -3.22
CA ARG A 194 21.82 26.09 -3.63
C ARG A 194 23.29 26.25 -3.96
N VAL A 195 24.19 25.70 -3.14
CA VAL A 195 25.64 25.71 -3.41
C VAL A 195 25.93 25.08 -4.77
N LEU A 196 25.43 23.87 -5.03
CA LEU A 196 25.67 23.16 -6.29
C LEU A 196 25.17 23.92 -7.53
N LEU A 197 24.13 24.75 -7.39
CA LEU A 197 23.60 25.56 -8.48
C LEU A 197 24.34 26.90 -8.66
N SER A 198 25.10 27.33 -7.64
CA SER A 198 25.75 28.64 -7.60
C SER A 198 26.93 28.78 -8.58
N PRO A 199 27.20 30.00 -9.08
CA PRO A 199 28.42 30.30 -9.82
C PRO A 199 29.68 30.08 -8.97
N ALA A 200 29.60 30.35 -7.65
CA ALA A 200 30.68 30.14 -6.70
C ALA A 200 31.17 28.69 -6.69
N TYR A 201 30.25 27.72 -6.70
CA TYR A 201 30.61 26.29 -6.77
C TYR A 201 31.30 25.95 -8.08
N ARG A 202 30.76 26.42 -9.22
CA ARG A 202 31.38 26.19 -10.54
C ARG A 202 32.79 26.74 -10.65
N ALA A 203 33.09 27.84 -9.95
CA ALA A 203 34.42 28.47 -9.96
C ALA A 203 35.49 27.62 -9.25
N VAL A 204 35.11 26.78 -8.29
CA VAL A 204 36.05 25.98 -7.48
C VAL A 204 35.88 24.47 -7.61
N ASP A 205 34.86 23.98 -8.34
CA ASP A 205 34.51 22.55 -8.46
C ASP A 205 35.72 21.66 -8.79
N GLY A 206 36.57 22.08 -9.73
CA GLY A 206 37.79 21.32 -10.09
C GLY A 206 38.84 21.20 -8.95
N MET A 207 38.78 22.08 -7.96
CA MET A 207 39.68 22.11 -6.79
C MET A 207 39.16 21.23 -5.65
N LEU A 208 37.86 20.93 -5.61
CA LEU A 208 37.23 20.16 -4.53
C LEU A 208 37.63 18.69 -4.58
N ARG A 209 37.75 18.06 -3.41
CA ARG A 209 38.16 16.65 -3.25
C ARG A 209 37.24 15.85 -2.32
N SER A 210 36.28 16.51 -1.67
CA SER A 210 35.26 15.89 -0.83
C SER A 210 33.89 16.47 -1.11
N ASP A 211 32.84 15.85 -0.56
CA ASP A 211 31.57 16.52 -0.30
C ASP A 211 31.70 17.42 0.95
N ILE A 212 30.57 17.96 1.47
CA ILE A 212 30.54 18.79 2.68
C ILE A 212 31.29 18.08 3.80
N HIS A 213 32.37 18.71 4.26
CA HIS A 213 33.19 18.23 5.37
C HIS A 213 32.56 18.64 6.71
N ASP A 214 32.18 19.91 6.82
CA ASP A 214 31.51 20.47 8.01
C ASP A 214 30.58 21.62 7.60
N TYR A 215 29.66 21.98 8.48
CA TYR A 215 28.83 23.16 8.32
C TYR A 215 28.53 23.80 9.67
N TRP A 216 28.44 25.12 9.68
CA TRP A 216 28.02 25.88 10.85
C TRP A 216 27.19 27.08 10.42
N ASP A 217 26.33 27.52 11.34
CA ASP A 217 25.52 28.70 11.15
C ASP A 217 26.12 29.83 11.98
N ASP A 218 26.26 31.00 11.36
CA ASP A 218 26.70 32.22 12.04
C ASP A 218 25.89 33.40 11.48
N GLU A 219 25.11 34.01 12.37
CA GLU A 219 24.15 35.07 12.08
C GLU A 219 23.24 34.76 10.86
N ASP A 220 23.33 35.57 9.81
CA ASP A 220 22.52 35.48 8.59
C ASP A 220 23.12 34.52 7.54
N TRP A 221 24.19 33.80 7.87
CA TRP A 221 24.91 32.94 6.93
C TRP A 221 25.03 31.51 7.45
N ARG A 222 24.89 30.56 6.54
CA ARG A 222 25.33 29.18 6.71
C ARG A 222 26.62 28.98 5.97
N TYR A 223 27.63 28.51 6.69
CA TYR A 223 28.93 28.18 6.13
C TYR A 223 29.03 26.68 5.89
N LEU A 224 29.61 26.29 4.75
CA LEU A 224 29.91 24.90 4.44
C LEU A 224 31.38 24.78 4.05
N SER A 225 32.10 23.88 4.70
CA SER A 225 33.49 23.58 4.37
C SER A 225 33.58 22.35 3.46
N TYR A 226 34.51 22.43 2.51
CA TYR A 226 34.87 21.34 1.61
C TYR A 226 36.40 21.21 1.61
N ILE A 227 36.89 19.98 1.53
CA ILE A 227 38.31 19.73 1.33
C ILE A 227 38.64 20.08 -0.12
N ALA A 228 39.64 20.93 -0.31
CA ALA A 228 40.10 21.40 -1.60
C ALA A 228 41.61 21.26 -1.76
N ARG A 229 42.10 21.37 -3.00
CA ARG A 229 43.51 21.55 -3.29
C ARG A 229 43.71 22.70 -4.25
N TYR A 230 44.58 23.62 -3.87
CA TYR A 230 44.99 24.76 -4.68
C TYR A 230 46.48 24.68 -4.93
N ASP A 231 46.88 24.63 -6.20
CA ASP A 231 48.29 24.53 -6.62
C ASP A 231 49.08 23.42 -5.90
N GLY A 232 48.48 22.22 -5.81
CA GLY A 232 49.06 21.04 -5.15
C GLY A 232 49.02 21.03 -3.61
N ARG A 233 48.77 22.18 -2.98
CA ARG A 233 48.66 22.35 -1.51
C ARG A 233 47.28 21.96 -0.99
N ARG A 234 47.20 21.59 0.29
CA ARG A 234 45.93 21.34 0.96
C ARG A 234 45.27 22.67 1.30
N ALA A 235 43.98 22.77 1.00
CA ALA A 235 43.21 23.97 1.25
C ALA A 235 41.78 23.59 1.64
N THR A 236 41.07 24.50 2.27
CA THR A 236 39.64 24.35 2.58
C THR A 236 38.86 25.37 1.76
N ALA A 237 37.88 24.91 0.99
CA ALA A 237 36.92 25.79 0.34
C ALA A 237 35.73 26.01 1.28
N VAL A 238 35.49 27.25 1.67
CA VAL A 238 34.38 27.64 2.55
C VAL A 238 33.36 28.40 1.73
N PHE A 239 32.14 27.87 1.65
CA PHE A 239 30.99 28.52 1.02
C PHE A 239 30.18 29.23 2.08
N ALA A 240 29.85 30.49 1.84
CA ALA A 240 28.90 31.26 2.64
C ALA A 240 27.57 31.36 1.89
N VAL A 241 26.50 30.83 2.49
CA VAL A 241 25.14 30.78 1.93
C VAL A 241 24.21 31.61 2.81
N PRO A 242 23.58 32.67 2.29
CA PRO A 242 22.70 33.50 3.10
C PRO A 242 21.41 32.74 3.45
N HIS A 243 20.92 32.95 4.67
CA HIS A 243 19.65 32.38 5.14
C HIS A 243 18.45 33.01 4.42
N GLN A 244 18.49 34.34 4.26
CA GLN A 244 17.35 35.13 3.78
C GLN A 244 17.29 35.27 2.25
N ASP A 245 18.42 35.18 1.56
CA ASP A 245 18.47 35.23 0.09
C ASP A 245 18.53 33.82 -0.50
N SER A 246 17.53 33.47 -1.29
CA SER A 246 17.43 32.16 -1.95
C SER A 246 18.12 32.10 -3.32
N THR A 247 18.63 33.22 -3.83
CA THR A 247 19.28 33.26 -5.14
C THR A 247 20.63 32.54 -5.12
N PRO A 248 20.93 31.63 -6.07
CA PRO A 248 22.23 30.95 -6.12
C PRO A 248 23.42 31.89 -6.33
N GLU A 249 23.20 33.10 -6.84
CA GLU A 249 24.23 34.11 -7.12
C GLU A 249 24.74 34.83 -5.85
N SER A 250 23.94 34.79 -4.78
CA SER A 250 24.31 35.36 -3.47
C SER A 250 25.36 34.52 -2.73
N VAL A 251 25.56 33.26 -3.14
CA VAL A 251 26.55 32.35 -2.54
C VAL A 251 27.95 32.87 -2.83
N ARG A 252 28.78 32.91 -1.79
CA ARG A 252 30.20 33.30 -1.86
C ARG A 252 31.08 32.13 -1.52
N VAL A 253 32.30 32.11 -2.05
CA VAL A 253 33.30 31.09 -1.72
C VAL A 253 34.66 31.74 -1.48
N ALA A 254 35.40 31.18 -0.53
CA ALA A 254 36.82 31.47 -0.33
C ALA A 254 37.58 30.15 -0.17
N VAL A 255 38.74 30.05 -0.80
CA VAL A 255 39.66 28.93 -0.62
C VAL A 255 40.77 29.41 0.30
N VAL A 256 40.92 28.74 1.44
CA VAL A 256 41.84 29.11 2.52
C VAL A 256 42.90 28.03 2.66
N ASP A 257 44.16 28.44 2.81
CA ASP A 257 45.24 27.50 3.12
C ASP A 257 45.09 26.95 4.53
N GLU A 258 45.16 25.62 4.68
CA GLU A 258 45.04 24.96 5.98
C GLU A 258 46.23 25.28 6.90
N THR A 259 47.39 25.59 6.32
CA THR A 259 48.65 25.77 7.08
C THR A 259 48.81 27.21 7.57
N SER A 260 48.55 28.19 6.71
CA SER A 260 48.74 29.61 7.01
C SER A 260 47.44 30.35 7.38
N GLY A 261 46.27 29.77 7.14
CA GLY A 261 44.97 30.45 7.32
C GLY A 261 44.74 31.60 6.33
N LEU A 262 45.62 31.80 5.35
CA LEU A 262 45.50 32.85 4.36
C LEU A 262 44.51 32.45 3.25
N THR A 263 43.74 33.42 2.76
CA THR A 263 42.87 33.20 1.59
C THR A 263 43.73 33.10 0.34
N LEU A 264 43.78 31.91 -0.26
CA LEU A 264 44.53 31.62 -1.48
C LEU A 264 43.77 32.06 -2.74
N TYR A 265 42.45 31.90 -2.71
CA TYR A 265 41.60 32.24 -3.85
C TYR A 265 40.25 32.74 -3.37
N ARG A 266 39.86 33.92 -3.86
CA ARG A 266 38.52 34.47 -3.71
C ARG A 266 38.04 34.85 -5.11
N PRO A 267 37.14 34.07 -5.73
CA PRO A 267 36.53 34.49 -6.99
C PRO A 267 35.78 35.80 -6.75
N THR A 268 36.13 36.82 -7.50
CA THR A 268 35.33 38.04 -7.61
C THR A 268 34.08 37.65 -8.39
N VAL A 269 33.04 37.22 -7.67
CA VAL A 269 31.73 37.04 -8.29
C VAL A 269 31.27 38.45 -8.66
N LEU A 270 31.35 38.81 -9.93
CA LEU A 270 30.78 40.05 -10.47
C LEU A 270 29.33 40.10 -9.98
N ALA A 271 29.02 41.07 -9.14
CA ALA A 271 27.64 41.40 -8.82
C ALA A 271 27.03 41.91 -10.12
N THR A 272 26.29 41.05 -10.82
CA THR A 272 25.35 41.51 -11.83
C THR A 272 24.24 42.25 -11.08
N ALA A 273 24.24 43.57 -11.28
CA ALA A 273 23.20 44.49 -10.80
C ALA A 273 21.84 44.18 -11.44
#